data_AF-A0A1F4QYX5-F1
#
_entry.id   AF-A0A1F4QYX5-F1
#
_cell.length_a   1.000
_cell.length_b   1.000
_cell.length_c   1.000
_cell.angle_alpha   90.00
_cell.angle_beta   90.00
_cell.angle_gamma   90.00
#
_symmetry.space_group_name_H-M   'P 1'
#
loop_
_entity.id
_entity.type
_entity.pdbx_description
1 polymer ?
#
loop_
_entity_poly.entity_id
_entity_poly.type
_entity_poly.pdbx_seq_one_letter_code
_entity_poly.pdbx_strand_id
1 'polypeptide(L)'
;MKKGNKEIEVVGDRVLIVPDVGEDRSSVGLYLPKWALEKESVQGGRIVDTGPGVPLPSPDDVEQEPWQMKSHKTSYVPLQAKKGDFAIFLRKAAV
;
A
#
# COMPACT_ATOMS: atom_id res chain seq x y z
N MET A 1 2.07 5.48 9.34
CA MET A 1 3.35 5.09 10.03
C MET A 1 4.18 6.33 10.40
N LYS A 2 4.70 6.47 11.62
CA LYS A 2 5.61 7.57 12.01
C LYS A 2 7.09 7.18 11.85
N LYS A 3 7.86 7.96 11.09
CA LYS A 3 9.33 7.84 10.94
C LYS A 3 9.97 9.15 11.39
N GLY A 4 10.46 9.18 12.63
CA GLY A 4 10.92 10.41 13.27
C GLY A 4 9.77 11.42 13.39
N ASN A 5 9.96 12.65 12.89
CA ASN A 5 8.95 13.71 12.91
C ASN A 5 7.99 13.68 11.71
N LYS A 6 8.04 12.63 10.87
CA LYS A 6 7.18 12.51 9.68
C LYS A 6 6.16 11.40 9.88
N GLU A 7 4.93 11.66 9.47
CA GLU A 7 3.84 10.70 9.42
C GLU A 7 3.48 10.41 7.97
N ILE A 8 3.43 9.13 7.63
CA ILE A 8 2.98 8.66 6.31
C ILE A 8 1.54 8.19 6.47
N GLU A 9 0.64 8.81 5.72
CA GLU A 9 -0.73 8.34 5.51
C GLU A 9 -0.86 7.77 4.10
N VAL A 10 -1.58 6.65 3.99
CA VAL A 10 -1.80 5.96 2.72
C VAL A 10 -3.15 6.39 2.15
N VAL A 11 -3.15 6.83 0.89
CA VAL A 11 -4.33 7.37 0.23
C VAL A 11 -4.73 6.49 -0.96
N GLY A 12 -6.03 6.39 -1.22
CA GLY A 12 -6.60 5.59 -2.31
C GLY A 12 -6.47 4.08 -2.09
N ASP A 13 -6.27 3.35 -3.18
CA ASP A 13 -6.16 1.88 -3.25
C ASP A 13 -4.73 1.37 -3.06
N ARG A 14 -3.98 2.02 -2.16
CA ARG A 14 -2.57 1.72 -1.92
C ARG A 14 -2.34 1.02 -0.60
N VAL A 15 -1.19 0.35 -0.51
CA VAL A 15 -0.75 -0.36 0.68
C VAL A 15 0.69 0.02 0.97
N LEU A 16 1.00 0.31 2.22
CA LEU A 16 2.35 0.56 2.69
C LEU A 16 2.94 -0.74 3.22
N ILE A 17 4.07 -1.16 2.63
CA ILE A 17 4.74 -2.42 2.93
C ILE A 17 6.13 -2.10 3.48
N VAL A 18 6.51 -2.76 4.58
CA VAL A 18 7.91 -2.84 4.99
C VAL A 18 8.50 -4.07 4.30
N PRO A 19 9.42 -3.89 3.33
CA PRO A 19 10.04 -5.01 2.63
C PRO A 19 10.83 -5.85 3.64
N ASP A 20 10.78 -7.16 3.46
CA ASP A 20 11.63 -8.04 4.25
C ASP A 20 13.09 -7.87 3.81
N VAL A 21 14.01 -8.07 4.74
CA VAL A 21 15.44 -8.04 4.39
C VAL A 21 15.69 -9.32 3.60
N GLY A 22 15.92 -9.19 2.30
CA GLY A 22 16.19 -10.33 1.41
C GLY A 22 17.33 -11.20 1.95
N GLU A 23 17.38 -12.44 1.49
CA GLU A 23 18.29 -13.43 2.05
C GLU A 23 19.74 -13.12 1.66
N ASP A 24 20.63 -12.99 2.65
CA ASP A 24 22.05 -12.71 2.38
C ASP A 24 22.78 -13.89 1.72
N ARG A 25 22.14 -15.06 1.69
CA ARG A 25 22.68 -16.30 1.13
C ARG A 25 21.64 -16.95 0.20
N SER A 26 22.12 -17.57 -0.88
CA SER A 26 21.30 -18.43 -1.73
C SER A 26 20.90 -19.71 -1.00
N SER A 27 19.93 -20.45 -1.55
CA SER A 27 19.51 -21.77 -1.04
C SER A 27 20.65 -22.80 -0.94
N VAL A 28 21.74 -22.59 -1.68
CA VAL A 28 22.96 -23.43 -1.68
C VAL A 28 24.06 -22.84 -0.79
N GLY A 29 23.80 -21.74 -0.10
CA GLY A 29 24.71 -21.14 0.89
C GLY A 29 25.71 -20.12 0.33
N LEU A 30 25.56 -19.68 -0.92
CA LEU A 30 26.44 -18.65 -1.50
C LEU A 30 25.99 -17.27 -1.06
N TYR A 31 26.92 -16.42 -0.63
CA TYR A 31 26.61 -15.04 -0.32
C TYR A 31 26.15 -14.25 -1.55
N LEU A 32 25.03 -13.56 -1.42
CA LEU A 32 24.50 -12.72 -2.48
C LEU A 32 25.09 -11.31 -2.38
N PRO A 33 25.73 -10.79 -3.43
CA PRO A 33 26.11 -9.38 -3.48
C PRO A 33 24.85 -8.51 -3.58
N LYS A 34 24.93 -7.26 -3.10
CA LYS A 34 23.78 -6.33 -3.09
C LYS A 34 23.10 -6.17 -4.45
N TRP A 35 23.87 -6.16 -5.54
CA TRP A 35 23.31 -6.06 -6.90
C TRP A 35 22.46 -7.27 -7.31
N ALA A 36 22.73 -8.46 -6.75
CA ALA A 36 21.97 -9.68 -7.07
C ALA A 36 20.59 -9.65 -6.41
N LEU A 37 20.53 -9.25 -5.14
CA LEU A 37 19.28 -8.98 -4.41
C LEU A 37 18.45 -7.89 -5.10
N GLU A 38 19.11 -6.88 -5.66
CA GLU A 38 18.40 -5.79 -6.34
C GLU A 38 17.81 -6.18 -7.70
N LYS A 39 18.41 -7.17 -8.38
CA LYS A 39 17.93 -7.68 -9.68
C LYS A 39 16.66 -8.52 -9.55
N GLU A 40 16.31 -8.96 -8.35
CA GLU A 40 15.12 -9.76 -8.13
C GLU A 40 13.86 -8.91 -8.36
N SER A 41 13.00 -9.38 -9.27
CA SER A 41 11.82 -8.63 -9.71
C SER A 41 10.68 -8.69 -8.70
N VAL A 42 10.68 -9.73 -7.85
CA VAL A 42 9.65 -10.02 -6.85
C VAL A 42 10.26 -9.83 -5.46
N GLN A 43 9.53 -9.16 -4.58
CA GLN A 43 9.91 -9.01 -3.18
C GLN A 43 8.75 -9.35 -2.25
N GLY A 44 9.09 -9.80 -1.05
CA GLY A 44 8.16 -10.03 0.05
C GLY A 44 8.25 -8.92 1.08
N GLY A 45 7.18 -8.71 1.83
CA GLY A 45 7.18 -7.78 2.95
C GLY A 45 5.87 -7.81 3.72
N ARG A 46 5.83 -7.06 4.82
CA ARG A 46 4.66 -7.01 5.70
C ARG A 46 3.94 -5.68 5.59
N ILE A 47 2.61 -5.75 5.51
CA ILE A 47 1.76 -4.56 5.37
C ILE A 47 1.69 -3.85 6.71
N VAL A 48 2.07 -2.57 6.72
CA VAL A 48 2.01 -1.72 7.92
C VAL A 48 0.84 -0.75 7.92
N ASP A 49 0.31 -0.43 6.74
CA ASP A 49 -0.81 0.49 6.60
C ASP A 49 -1.53 0.26 5.27
N THR A 50 -2.82 0.60 5.23
CA THR A 50 -3.69 0.39 4.06
C THR A 50 -4.49 1.66 3.81
N GLY A 51 -4.60 2.06 2.55
CA GLY A 51 -5.43 3.18 2.17
C GLY A 51 -6.93 2.89 2.31
N PRO A 52 -7.77 3.94 2.20
CA PRO A 52 -9.23 3.81 2.31
C PRO A 52 -9.86 2.97 1.20
N GLY A 53 -9.17 2.78 0.08
CA GLY A 53 -9.62 1.99 -1.06
C GLY A 53 -10.20 2.85 -2.19
N VAL A 54 -11.13 2.26 -2.96
CA VAL A 54 -11.67 2.89 -4.18
C VAL A 54 -12.91 3.71 -3.84
N PRO A 55 -12.97 5.01 -4.17
CA PRO A 55 -14.13 5.84 -3.87
C PRO A 55 -15.35 5.40 -4.68
N LEU A 56 -16.51 5.36 -4.02
CA LEU A 56 -17.81 5.18 -4.67
C LEU A 56 -18.47 6.54 -4.92
N PRO A 57 -19.11 6.73 -6.10
CA PRO A 57 -20.00 7.86 -6.29
C PRO A 57 -21.17 7.73 -5.31
N SER A 58 -21.53 8.84 -4.65
CA SER A 58 -22.70 8.84 -3.77
C SER A 58 -23.96 9.06 -4.61
N PRO A 59 -25.07 8.37 -4.33
CA PRO A 59 -26.34 8.62 -5.02
C PRO A 59 -26.80 10.08 -4.91
N ASP A 60 -26.46 10.73 -3.79
CA ASP A 60 -26.75 12.14 -3.52
C ASP A 60 -26.00 13.12 -4.45
N ASP A 61 -24.97 12.69 -5.17
CA ASP A 61 -24.19 13.54 -6.08
C ASP A 61 -24.98 13.88 -7.37
N VAL A 62 -26.09 13.18 -7.65
CA VAL A 62 -26.94 13.37 -8.84
C VAL A 62 -28.16 14.26 -8.55
N GLU A 63 -28.60 14.37 -7.30
CA GLU A 63 -29.87 15.03 -6.92
C GLU A 63 -29.70 16.38 -6.19
N GLN A 64 -28.48 16.85 -5.93
CA GLN A 64 -28.27 18.03 -5.07
C GLN A 64 -28.24 19.37 -5.82
N GLU A 65 -29.08 20.29 -5.33
CA GLU A 65 -29.05 21.70 -5.73
C GLU A 65 -27.81 22.42 -5.15
N PRO A 66 -27.11 23.30 -5.93
CA PRO A 66 -25.78 23.84 -5.60
C PRO A 66 -25.64 24.60 -4.27
N TRP A 67 -26.74 25.02 -3.64
CA TRP A 67 -26.76 25.81 -2.41
C TRP A 67 -26.98 24.99 -1.14
N GLN A 68 -27.33 23.71 -1.24
CA GLN A 68 -27.51 22.84 -0.07
C GLN A 68 -26.16 22.22 0.32
N MET A 69 -25.41 22.90 1.19
CA MET A 69 -24.17 22.33 1.77
C MET A 69 -24.52 21.23 2.78
N LYS A 70 -24.65 19.98 2.31
CA LYS A 70 -24.51 18.81 3.16
C LYS A 70 -23.12 18.23 2.93
N SER A 71 -22.44 17.86 4.03
CA SER A 71 -21.12 17.22 3.99
C SER A 71 -21.19 15.97 3.09
N HIS A 72 -20.60 16.02 1.89
CA HIS A 72 -20.47 14.85 1.01
C HIS A 72 -19.75 13.75 1.79
N LYS A 73 -20.47 12.66 2.08
CA LYS A 73 -19.94 11.53 2.82
C LYS A 73 -19.40 10.51 1.82
N THR A 74 -18.18 10.72 1.34
CA THR A 74 -17.55 9.83 0.36
C THR A 74 -17.41 8.43 0.95
N SER A 75 -18.08 7.46 0.32
CA SER A 75 -17.96 6.05 0.66
C SER A 75 -16.82 5.42 -0.15
N TYR A 76 -16.16 4.41 0.41
CA TYR A 76 -15.07 3.69 -0.25
C TYR A 76 -15.31 2.19 -0.23
N VAL A 77 -14.92 1.48 -1.30
CA VAL A 77 -14.71 0.03 -1.23
C VAL A 77 -13.36 -0.21 -0.56
N PRO A 78 -13.31 -0.88 0.59
CA PRO A 78 -12.06 -1.13 1.27
C PRO A 78 -11.18 -2.11 0.49
N LEU A 79 -9.87 -2.02 0.73
CA LEU A 79 -8.92 -3.00 0.22
C LEU A 79 -9.14 -4.36 0.88
N GLN A 80 -8.86 -5.44 0.14
CA GLN A 80 -8.89 -6.80 0.68
C GLN A 80 -7.71 -7.07 1.62
N ALA A 81 -6.57 -6.43 1.35
CA ALA A 81 -5.36 -6.56 2.14
C ALA A 81 -5.53 -5.86 3.50
N LYS A 82 -5.01 -6.47 4.57
CA LYS A 82 -5.10 -5.93 5.92
C LYS A 82 -3.72 -5.63 6.49
N LYS A 83 -3.70 -4.71 7.45
CA LYS A 83 -2.51 -4.42 8.25
C LYS A 83 -2.04 -5.69 8.96
N GLY A 84 -0.77 -6.04 8.77
CA GLY A 84 -0.13 -7.23 9.33
C GLY A 84 -0.03 -8.41 8.37
N ASP A 85 -0.68 -8.37 7.21
CA ASP A 85 -0.58 -9.41 6.19
C ASP A 85 0.81 -9.42 5.53
N PHE A 86 1.22 -10.59 5.04
CA PHE A 86 2.42 -10.73 4.21
C PHE A 86 2.04 -10.60 2.74
N ALA A 87 2.71 -9.70 2.03
CA ALA A 87 2.46 -9.41 0.63
C ALA A 87 3.68 -9.77 -0.21
N ILE A 88 3.42 -10.38 -1.37
CA ILE A 88 4.40 -10.59 -2.44
C ILE A 88 4.05 -9.60 -3.55
N PHE A 89 5.02 -8.80 -3.96
CA PHE A 89 4.80 -7.73 -4.92
C PHE A 89 5.99 -7.58 -5.88
N LEU A 90 5.73 -6.96 -7.03
CA LEU A 90 6.78 -6.64 -8.00
C LEU A 90 7.48 -5.36 -7.59
N ARG A 91 8.80 -5.41 -7.41
CA ARG A 91 9.60 -4.24 -7.00
C ARG A 91 9.47 -3.08 -7.98
N LYS A 92 9.32 -3.37 -9.28
CA LYS A 92 9.14 -2.35 -10.34
C LYS A 92 7.82 -1.59 -10.24
N ALA A 93 6.80 -2.17 -9.61
CA ALA A 93 5.49 -1.55 -9.45
C ALA A 93 5.34 -0.84 -8.08
N ALA A 94 6.28 -1.06 -7.16
CA ALA A 94 6.32 -0.35 -5.89
C ALA A 94 6.87 1.07 -6.11
N VAL A 95 6.24 2.05 -5.46
CA VAL A 95 6.55 3.48 -5.56
C VAL A 95 6.87 4.02 -4.18
#